data_AF-M2Y8Q2-F1
#
_entry.id   AF-M2Y8Q2-F1
#
_cell.length_a   1.000
_cell.length_b   1.000
_cell.length_c   1.000
_cell.angle_alpha   90.00
_cell.angle_beta   90.00
_cell.angle_gamma   90.00
#
_symmetry.space_group_name_H-M   'P 1'
#
loop_
_entity.id
_entity.type
_entity.pdbx_description
1 polymer ?
#
loop_
_entity_poly.entity_id
_entity_poly.type
_entity_poly.pdbx_seq_one_letter_code
_entity_poly.pdbx_strand_id
1 'polypeptide(L)'
;MTIGDLLVLRSDELTLADLRTLAGLNQADVAQKLGVGTTTLTRIEKGRRDYDPEVARELARIYKVKVRELRTVWERTRQIRLDMLEKL
;
A
#
# COMPACT_ATOMS: atom_id res chain seq x y z
N MET A 1 13.42 -17.86 0.08
CA MET A 1 12.98 -16.60 -0.56
C MET A 1 11.77 -16.09 0.20
N THR A 2 11.91 -14.96 0.88
CA THR A 2 10.84 -14.31 1.63
C THR A 2 10.12 -13.27 0.74
N ILE A 3 8.94 -12.82 1.15
CA ILE A 3 8.27 -11.66 0.51
C ILE A 3 9.20 -10.43 0.51
N GLY A 4 10.01 -10.27 1.56
CA GLY A 4 11.04 -9.22 1.64
C GLY A 4 12.06 -9.28 0.50
N ASP A 5 12.44 -10.47 0.04
CA ASP A 5 13.41 -10.63 -1.06
C ASP A 5 12.78 -10.28 -2.42
N LEU A 6 11.47 -10.51 -2.59
CA LEU A 6 10.73 -10.17 -3.81
C LEU A 6 10.48 -8.65 -3.94
N LEU A 7 10.29 -7.97 -2.80
CA LEU A 7 10.14 -6.52 -2.74
C LEU A 7 11.37 -5.79 -3.28
N VAL A 8 12.57 -6.34 -3.10
CA VAL A 8 13.82 -5.73 -3.57
C VAL A 8 13.95 -5.81 -5.09
N LEU A 9 13.45 -6.87 -5.73
CA LEU A 9 13.62 -7.12 -7.17
C LEU A 9 12.65 -6.34 -8.07
N ARG A 10 11.49 -5.94 -7.53
CA ARG A 10 10.41 -5.21 -8.24
C ARG A 10 10.12 -3.85 -7.60
N SER A 11 11.07 -3.35 -6.80
CA SER A 11 10.78 -2.34 -5.78
C SER A 11 10.33 -1.01 -6.34
N ASP A 12 10.60 -0.70 -7.60
CA ASP A 12 10.37 0.60 -8.25
C ASP A 12 8.93 0.81 -8.72
N GLU A 13 8.20 -0.26 -9.03
CA GLU A 13 6.83 -0.17 -9.57
C GLU A 13 5.73 -0.54 -8.56
N LEU A 14 6.08 -1.09 -7.39
CA LEU A 14 5.09 -1.59 -6.44
C LEU A 14 4.22 -0.47 -5.84
N THR A 15 2.91 -0.74 -5.82
CA THR A 15 1.86 0.05 -5.16
C THR A 15 1.36 -0.64 -3.89
N LEU A 16 0.55 0.06 -3.09
CA LEU A 16 -0.10 -0.53 -1.91
C LEU A 16 -1.03 -1.70 -2.26
N ALA A 17 -1.65 -1.69 -3.43
CA ALA A 17 -2.48 -2.80 -3.89
C ALA A 17 -1.64 -4.04 -4.25
N ASP A 18 -0.42 -3.84 -4.75
CA ASP A 18 0.51 -4.93 -5.03
C ASP A 18 0.99 -5.58 -3.74
N LEU A 19 1.34 -4.78 -2.71
CA LEU A 19 1.69 -5.32 -1.39
C LEU A 19 0.58 -6.21 -0.81
N ARG A 20 -0.68 -5.79 -0.95
CA ARG A 20 -1.83 -6.58 -0.54
C ARG A 20 -1.91 -7.92 -1.30
N THR A 21 -1.71 -7.87 -2.61
CA THR A 21 -1.78 -9.05 -3.49
C THR A 21 -0.65 -10.03 -3.20
N LEU A 22 0.57 -9.52 -2.97
CA LEU A 22 1.74 -10.31 -2.56
C LEU A 22 1.56 -10.94 -1.17
N ALA A 23 0.80 -10.30 -0.29
CA ALA A 23 0.41 -10.86 1.00
C ALA A 23 -0.71 -11.92 0.88
N GLY A 24 -1.27 -12.14 -0.31
CA GLY A 24 -2.35 -13.11 -0.56
C GLY A 24 -3.70 -12.68 0.01
N LEU A 25 -3.93 -11.37 0.17
CA LEU A 25 -5.12 -10.83 0.83
C LEU A 25 -6.08 -10.17 -0.16
N ASN A 26 -7.38 -10.36 0.05
CA ASN A 26 -8.39 -9.59 -0.66
C ASN A 26 -8.61 -8.22 0.01
N GLN A 27 -9.21 -7.27 -0.72
CA GLN A 27 -9.39 -5.90 -0.23
C GLN A 27 -10.40 -5.82 0.94
N ALA A 28 -11.45 -6.64 0.94
CA ALA A 28 -12.46 -6.62 2.00
C ALA A 28 -11.89 -7.06 3.35
N ASP A 29 -11.07 -8.10 3.37
CA ASP A 29 -10.42 -8.62 4.57
C ASP A 29 -9.48 -7.59 5.19
N VAL A 30 -8.72 -6.88 4.36
CA VAL A 30 -7.81 -5.83 4.84
C VAL A 30 -8.59 -4.64 5.39
N ALA A 31 -9.66 -4.23 4.70
CA ALA A 31 -10.52 -3.14 5.18
C ALA A 31 -11.14 -3.49 6.54
N GLN A 32 -11.63 -4.72 6.70
CA GLN A 32 -12.14 -5.23 7.97
C GLN A 32 -11.06 -5.25 9.06
N LYS A 33 -9.86 -5.80 8.77
CA LYS A 33 -8.74 -5.85 9.73
C LYS A 33 -8.26 -4.47 10.15
N LEU A 34 -8.33 -3.49 9.25
CA LEU A 34 -7.97 -2.10 9.50
C LEU A 34 -9.10 -1.31 10.19
N GLY A 35 -10.31 -1.87 10.30
CA GLY A 35 -11.47 -1.19 10.90
C GLY A 35 -12.02 -0.06 10.03
N VAL A 36 -11.86 -0.12 8.71
CA VAL A 36 -12.31 0.91 7.76
C VAL A 36 -13.23 0.33 6.69
N GLY A 37 -13.99 1.18 6.00
CA GLY A 37 -14.75 0.77 4.81
C GLY A 37 -13.84 0.43 3.61
N THR A 38 -14.28 -0.48 2.74
CA THR A 38 -13.57 -0.86 1.49
C THR A 38 -13.28 0.33 0.58
N THR A 39 -14.18 1.33 0.54
CA THR A 39 -13.97 2.60 -0.17
C THR A 39 -12.80 3.39 0.40
N THR A 40 -12.63 3.39 1.73
CA THR A 40 -11.49 4.05 2.37
C THR A 40 -10.19 3.37 2.00
N LEU A 41 -10.15 2.02 2.06
CA LEU A 41 -8.98 1.27 1.62
C LEU A 41 -8.69 1.49 0.13
N THR A 42 -9.70 1.50 -0.73
CA THR A 42 -9.55 1.82 -2.17
C THR A 42 -8.91 3.21 -2.37
N ARG A 43 -9.33 4.21 -1.60
CA ARG A 43 -8.74 5.56 -1.69
C ARG A 43 -7.28 5.57 -1.24
N ILE A 44 -6.93 4.81 -0.21
CA ILE A 44 -5.55 4.63 0.23
C ILE A 44 -4.73 3.97 -0.87
N GLU A 45 -5.19 2.83 -1.39
CA GLU A 45 -4.50 2.04 -2.43
C GLU A 45 -4.34 2.79 -3.76
N LYS A 46 -5.20 3.79 -4.04
CA LYS A 46 -5.12 4.65 -5.22
C LYS A 46 -4.36 5.97 -4.97
N GLY A 47 -3.69 6.12 -3.83
CA GLY A 47 -2.93 7.34 -3.49
C GLY A 47 -3.80 8.58 -3.27
N ARG A 48 -5.10 8.41 -3.00
CA ARG A 48 -6.09 9.50 -2.79
C ARG A 48 -6.21 9.91 -1.32
N ARG A 49 -5.26 9.50 -0.49
CA ARG A 49 -5.15 9.84 0.94
C ARG A 49 -3.70 10.20 1.23
N ASP A 50 -3.52 11.21 2.08
CA ASP A 50 -2.21 11.55 2.61
C ASP A 50 -1.69 10.45 3.53
N TYR A 51 -0.38 10.46 3.77
CA TYR A 51 0.27 9.48 4.63
C TYR A 51 -0.24 9.60 6.06
N ASP A 52 -0.68 8.46 6.59
CA ASP A 52 -1.11 8.31 7.98
C ASP A 52 -0.19 7.29 8.68
N PRO A 53 0.58 7.69 9.70
CA PRO A 53 1.54 6.81 10.37
C PRO A 53 0.87 5.68 11.17
N GLU A 54 -0.38 5.83 11.60
CA GLU A 54 -1.12 4.80 12.33
C GLU A 54 -1.61 3.72 11.37
N VAL A 55 -2.27 4.16 10.29
CA VAL A 55 -2.74 3.28 9.22
C VAL A 55 -1.56 2.56 8.57
N ALA A 56 -0.44 3.25 8.34
CA ALA A 56 0.76 2.63 7.80
C ALA A 56 1.33 1.54 8.73
N ARG A 57 1.32 1.76 10.05
CA ARG A 57 1.76 0.72 11.00
C ARG A 57 0.87 -0.52 10.92
N GLU A 58 -0.44 -0.36 10.83
CA GLU A 58 -1.36 -1.49 10.71
C GLU A 58 -1.24 -2.22 9.38
N LEU A 59 -1.22 -1.49 8.26
CA LEU A 59 -1.04 -2.11 6.95
C LEU A 59 0.30 -2.87 6.86
N ALA A 60 1.37 -2.35 7.47
CA ALA A 60 2.65 -3.04 7.49
C ALA A 60 2.58 -4.38 8.24
N ARG A 61 1.85 -4.41 9.36
CA ARG A 61 1.56 -5.65 10.08
C ARG A 61 0.73 -6.63 9.25
N ILE A 62 -0.35 -6.15 8.64
CA ILE A 62 -1.26 -6.98 7.83
C ILE A 62 -0.53 -7.58 6.62
N TYR A 63 0.31 -6.78 5.95
CA TYR A 63 1.07 -7.18 4.76
C TYR A 63 2.39 -7.88 5.07
N LYS A 64 2.76 -7.98 6.35
CA LYS A 64 4.01 -8.61 6.83
C LYS A 64 5.27 -7.98 6.22
N VAL A 65 5.29 -6.66 6.12
CA VAL A 65 6.43 -5.85 5.62
C VAL A 65 6.91 -4.90 6.71
N LYS A 66 8.10 -4.30 6.54
CA LYS A 66 8.56 -3.26 7.48
C LYS A 66 7.76 -1.97 7.25
N VAL A 67 7.47 -1.23 8.32
CA VAL A 67 6.78 0.08 8.23
C VAL A 67 7.52 1.06 7.30
N ARG A 68 8.86 0.98 7.26
CA ARG A 68 9.68 1.78 6.34
C ARG A 68 9.41 1.45 4.87
N GLU A 69 9.30 0.16 4.53
CA GLU A 69 8.99 -0.29 3.16
C GLU A 69 7.58 0.15 2.76
N LEU A 70 6.61 0.02 3.68
CA LEU A 70 5.25 0.45 3.41
C LEU A 70 5.13 1.97 3.22
N ARG A 71 5.88 2.77 3.99
CA ARG A 71 5.97 4.22 3.78
C ARG A 71 6.45 4.54 2.38
N THR A 72 7.56 3.94 1.94
CA THR A 72 8.11 4.17 0.60
C THR A 72 7.07 3.86 -0.49
N VAL A 73 6.37 2.73 -0.36
CA VAL A 73 5.32 2.34 -1.31
C VAL A 73 4.11 3.28 -1.25
N TRP A 74 3.73 3.77 -0.07
CA TRP A 74 2.64 4.74 0.07
C TRP A 74 2.95 6.06 -0.63
N GLU A 75 4.11 6.64 -0.32
CA GLU A 75 4.56 7.91 -0.90
C GLU A 75 4.64 7.79 -2.42
N ARG A 76 5.15 6.67 -2.93
CA ARG A 76 5.16 6.38 -4.37
C ARG A 76 3.76 6.23 -4.97
N THR A 77 2.87 5.45 -4.35
CA THR A 77 1.49 5.27 -4.82
C THR A 77 0.80 6.63 -4.99
N ARG A 78 1.06 7.56 -4.06
CA ARG A 78 0.58 8.95 -4.14
C ARG A 78 1.27 9.73 -5.26
N GLN A 79 2.59 9.62 -5.42
CA GLN A 79 3.33 10.31 -6.47
C GLN A 79 2.90 9.88 -7.87
N ILE A 80 2.77 8.57 -8.13
CA ILE A 80 2.28 8.02 -9.40
C ILE A 80 0.93 8.64 -9.79
N ARG A 81 0.03 8.81 -8.80
CA ARG A 81 -1.25 9.48 -9.01
C ARG A 81 -1.08 10.96 -9.38
N LEU A 82 -0.21 11.68 -8.68
CA LEU A 82 0.03 13.10 -8.95
C LEU A 82 0.62 13.29 -10.34
N ASP A 83 1.63 12.51 -10.72
CA ASP A 83 2.25 12.53 -12.04
C ASP A 83 1.23 12.22 -13.15
N MET A 84 0.28 11.31 -12.91
CA MET A 84 -0.82 11.04 -13.84
C MET A 84 -1.77 12.23 -13.99
N LEU A 85 -2.00 13.01 -12.93
CA LEU A 85 -2.86 14.19 -12.97
C LEU A 85 -2.19 15.39 -13.64
N GLU A 86 -0.88 15.51 -13.54
CA GLU A 86 -0.11 16.58 -14.20
C GLU A 86 0.01 16.37 -15.72
N LYS A 87 -0.18 15.13 -16.20
CA LYS A 87 -0.12 14.76 -17.62
C LYS A 87 -1.47 14.86 -18.34
N LEU A 88 -2.53 15.28 -17.65
CA LEU A 88 -3.89 15.48 -18.17
C LEU A 88 -4.11 16.95 -18.55
#